data_AF-A0A3B9PNW0-F1
#
_entry.id   AF-A0A3B9PNW0-F1
#
_cell.length_a   1.000
_cell.length_b   1.000
_cell.length_c   1.000
_cell.angle_alpha   90.00
_cell.angle_beta   90.00
_cell.angle_gamma   90.00
#
_symmetry.space_group_name_H-M   'P 1'
#
loop_
_entity.id
_entity.type
_entity.pdbx_description
1 polymer ?
#
loop_
_entity_poly.entity_id
_entity_poly.type
_entity_poly.pdbx_seq_one_letter_code
_entity_poly.pdbx_strand_id
1 'polypeptide(L)'
;IGTGDLTARLIAPDTEARGRVITREDAIICGTAWFDAAFAALSPAAVVHWHVKDGDTVKAGQLLCEILARARVLLTAERTALNFLQLLSGTAT
;
A
#
# COMPACT_ATOMS: atom_id res chain seq x y z
N ILE A 1 -19.72 -0.04 -5.31
CA ILE A 1 -19.10 0.43 -4.05
C ILE A 1 -20.09 0.14 -2.94
N GLY A 2 -19.92 -1.01 -2.28
CA GLY A 2 -20.87 -1.55 -1.29
C GLY A 2 -20.70 -0.89 0.07
N THR A 3 -21.83 -0.73 0.74
CA THR A 3 -22.04 -0.10 2.04
C THR A 3 -21.18 -0.69 3.16
N GLY A 4 -20.35 0.18 3.77
CA GLY A 4 -20.14 0.15 5.23
C GLY A 4 -19.02 -0.75 5.74
N ASP A 5 -17.78 -0.33 5.51
CA ASP A 5 -16.67 -0.73 6.39
C ASP A 5 -16.88 -0.06 7.78
N LEU A 6 -17.59 -0.76 8.65
CA LEU A 6 -18.00 -0.29 9.99
C LEU A 6 -16.81 0.07 10.89
N THR A 7 -15.64 -0.49 10.64
CA THR A 7 -14.40 -0.23 11.38
C THR A 7 -13.84 1.18 11.11
N ALA A 8 -14.19 1.80 9.98
CA ALA A 8 -13.69 3.11 9.57
C ALA A 8 -14.35 4.30 10.30
N ARG A 9 -15.42 4.07 11.07
CA ARG A 9 -16.17 5.15 11.76
C ARG A 9 -15.66 5.47 13.17
N LEU A 10 -14.74 4.67 13.73
CA LEU A 10 -14.13 4.91 15.05
C LEU A 10 -12.85 5.75 14.99
N ILE A 11 -12.37 6.05 13.79
CA ILE A 11 -11.15 6.82 13.58
C ILE A 11 -11.57 8.24 13.22
N ALA A 12 -11.08 9.25 13.97
CA ALA A 12 -11.43 10.64 13.69
C ALA A 12 -11.05 10.98 12.24
N PRO A 13 -11.83 11.81 11.54
CA PRO A 13 -11.59 12.11 10.12
C PRO A 13 -10.21 12.72 9.82
N ASP A 14 -9.53 13.27 10.85
CA ASP A 14 -8.16 13.80 10.81
C ASP A 14 -7.08 12.86 11.39
N THR A 15 -7.42 11.62 11.76
CA THR A 15 -6.39 10.71 12.28
C THR A 15 -5.50 10.24 11.14
N GLU A 16 -4.22 10.57 11.26
CA GLU A 16 -3.16 9.96 10.48
C GLU A 16 -3.04 8.49 10.85
N ALA A 17 -3.08 7.62 9.86
CA ALA A 17 -2.85 6.20 9.99
C ALA A 17 -1.51 5.84 9.37
N ARG A 18 -0.88 4.82 9.97
CA ARG A 18 0.34 4.22 9.45
C ARG A 18 0.06 2.81 8.97
N GLY A 19 0.33 2.54 7.71
CA GLY A 19 0.21 1.22 7.09
C GLY A 19 1.59 0.63 6.84
N ARG A 20 1.71 -0.69 6.93
CA ARG A 20 2.94 -1.41 6.59
C ARG A 20 2.61 -2.50 5.59
N VAL A 21 3.35 -2.54 4.49
CA VAL A 21 3.20 -3.55 3.45
C VAL A 21 4.29 -4.58 3.65
N ILE A 22 3.90 -5.83 3.86
CA ILE A 22 4.80 -6.96 4.10
C ILE A 22 4.49 -8.01 3.04
N THR A 23 5.51 -8.56 2.38
CA THR A 23 5.30 -9.68 1.46
C THR A 23 5.03 -10.97 2.23
N ARG A 24 4.19 -11.86 1.70
CA ARG A 24 3.93 -13.18 2.29
C ARG A 24 4.75 -14.29 1.65
N GLU A 25 5.34 -14.02 0.49
CA GLU A 25 6.01 -15.00 -0.36
C GLU A 25 7.30 -14.36 -0.92
N ASP A 26 8.21 -15.20 -1.39
CA ASP A 26 9.41 -14.73 -2.09
C ASP A 26 8.99 -14.20 -3.46
N ALA A 27 9.37 -12.96 -3.79
CA ALA A 27 8.95 -12.29 -5.01
C ALA A 27 9.99 -11.27 -5.47
N ILE A 28 9.88 -10.81 -6.71
CA ILE A 28 10.62 -9.66 -7.22
C ILE A 28 9.69 -8.45 -7.24
N ILE A 29 10.09 -7.37 -6.59
CA ILE A 29 9.29 -6.14 -6.53
C ILE A 29 9.33 -5.44 -7.87
N CYS A 30 8.16 -5.04 -8.37
CA CYS A 30 8.04 -4.24 -9.58
C CYS A 30 6.81 -3.34 -9.48
N GLY A 31 6.94 -2.06 -9.89
CA GLY A 31 5.82 -1.12 -9.91
C GLY A 31 5.68 -0.24 -8.67
N THR A 32 6.75 -0.02 -7.90
CA THR A 32 6.76 0.96 -6.79
C THR A 32 6.27 2.34 -7.23
N ALA A 33 6.64 2.80 -8.44
CA ALA A 33 6.17 4.06 -9.00
C ALA A 33 4.65 4.10 -9.24
N TRP A 34 4.04 2.97 -9.63
CA TRP A 34 2.59 2.88 -9.81
C TRP A 34 1.84 2.90 -8.49
N PHE A 35 2.42 2.27 -7.47
CA PHE A 35 1.91 2.30 -6.12
C PHE A 35 1.91 3.73 -5.55
N ASP A 36 3.02 4.46 -5.72
CA ASP A 36 3.12 5.86 -5.30
C ASP A 36 2.10 6.73 -6.03
N ALA A 37 1.94 6.54 -7.35
CA ALA A 37 0.96 7.27 -8.14
C ALA A 37 -0.49 7.02 -7.66
N ALA A 38 -0.83 5.79 -7.28
CA ALA A 38 -2.15 5.45 -6.74
C ALA A 38 -2.43 6.16 -5.40
N PHE A 39 -1.42 6.22 -4.52
CA PHE A 39 -1.54 6.96 -3.26
C PHE A 39 -1.61 8.47 -3.46
N ALA A 40 -0.78 9.03 -4.34
CA ALA A 40 -0.77 10.45 -4.68
C ALA A 40 -2.10 10.90 -5.31
N ALA A 41 -2.72 10.07 -6.16
CA ALA A 41 -4.01 10.35 -6.77
C ALA A 41 -5.16 10.42 -5.75
N LEU A 42 -5.09 9.63 -4.67
CA LEU A 42 -6.09 9.61 -3.61
C LEU A 42 -5.83 10.67 -2.52
N SER A 43 -4.57 10.96 -2.23
CA SER A 43 -4.17 11.97 -1.24
C SER A 43 -2.78 12.49 -1.53
N PRO A 44 -2.65 13.77 -1.94
CA PRO A 44 -1.34 14.41 -2.15
C PRO A 44 -0.47 14.47 -0.88
N ALA A 45 -1.10 14.41 0.30
CA ALA A 45 -0.41 14.40 1.59
C ALA A 45 0.05 13.00 2.04
N ALA A 46 -0.19 11.95 1.24
CA ALA A 46 0.29 10.61 1.56
C ALA A 46 1.80 10.54 1.36
N VAL A 47 2.50 9.95 2.33
CA VAL A 47 3.95 9.70 2.26
C VAL A 47 4.18 8.20 2.25
N VAL A 48 4.88 7.70 1.24
CA VAL A 48 5.29 6.30 1.14
C VAL A 48 6.80 6.21 1.34
N HIS A 49 7.21 5.41 2.31
CA HIS A 49 8.61 5.11 2.62
C HIS A 49 8.92 3.70 2.17
N TRP A 50 9.61 3.57 1.04
CA TRP A 50 10.06 2.29 0.51
C TRP A 50 11.34 1.82 1.18
N HIS A 51 11.36 0.55 1.58
CA HIS A 51 12.53 -0.18 2.09
C HIS A 51 13.17 -1.08 1.02
N VAL A 52 12.52 -1.17 -0.15
CA VAL A 52 12.89 -2.01 -1.30
C VAL A 52 12.73 -1.20 -2.58
N LYS A 53 13.40 -1.61 -3.67
CA LYS A 53 13.31 -0.97 -4.98
C LYS A 53 12.75 -1.93 -6.03
N ASP A 54 12.26 -1.38 -7.14
CA ASP A 54 11.91 -2.17 -8.32
C ASP A 54 13.14 -2.98 -8.79
N GLY A 55 12.94 -4.29 -8.98
CA GLY A 55 13.99 -5.25 -9.29
C GLY A 55 14.60 -5.96 -8.07
N ASP A 56 14.31 -5.51 -6.85
CA ASP A 56 14.80 -6.19 -5.64
C ASP A 56 14.05 -7.51 -5.42
N THR A 57 14.82 -8.56 -5.11
CA THR A 57 14.27 -9.82 -4.63
C THR A 57 13.95 -9.70 -3.15
N VAL A 58 12.70 -9.96 -2.77
CA VAL A 58 12.22 -9.90 -1.40
C VAL A 58 11.84 -11.29 -0.91
N LYS A 59 11.97 -11.52 0.39
CA LYS A 59 11.61 -12.80 1.02
C LYS A 59 10.29 -12.71 1.76
N ALA A 60 9.59 -13.82 1.88
CA ALA A 60 8.40 -13.97 2.71
C ALA A 60 8.60 -13.34 4.10
N GLY A 61 7.69 -12.46 4.51
CA GLY A 61 7.74 -11.71 5.76
C GLY A 61 8.53 -10.41 5.73
N GLN A 62 9.16 -10.04 4.60
CA GLN A 62 9.93 -8.80 4.47
C GLN A 62 9.02 -7.57 4.37
N LEU A 63 9.36 -6.53 5.13
CA LEU A 63 8.73 -5.21 5.03
C LEU A 63 9.15 -4.55 3.71
N LEU A 64 8.17 -4.21 2.88
CA LEU A 64 8.38 -3.58 1.58
C LEU A 64 8.34 -2.06 1.71
N CYS A 65 7.28 -1.53 2.32
CA CYS A 65 7.13 -0.10 2.54
C CYS A 65 6.23 0.24 3.71
N GLU A 66 6.36 1.48 4.18
CA GLU A 66 5.51 2.08 5.19
C GLU A 66 4.79 3.28 4.60
N ILE A 67 3.53 3.45 4.94
CA ILE A 67 2.66 4.47 4.36
C ILE A 67 2.08 5.31 5.48
N LEU A 68 2.21 6.63 5.36
CA LEU A 68 1.62 7.63 6.25
C LEU A 68 0.55 8.37 5.46
N ALA A 69 -0.71 8.19 5.83
CA ALA A 69 -1.83 8.87 5.18
C ALA A 69 -3.03 8.98 6.12
N ARG A 70 -4.03 9.80 5.76
CA ARG A 70 -5.31 9.83 6.50
C ARG A 70 -5.93 8.44 6.53
N ALA A 71 -6.46 8.02 7.67
CA ALA A 71 -7.00 6.67 7.87
C ALA A 71 -8.00 6.23 6.79
N ARG A 72 -8.89 7.13 6.35
CA ARG A 72 -9.85 6.86 5.27
C ARG A 72 -9.16 6.57 3.93
N VAL A 73 -8.11 7.32 3.61
CA VAL A 73 -7.34 7.13 2.38
C VAL A 73 -6.62 5.80 2.45
N LEU A 74 -5.98 5.50 3.58
CA LEU A 74 -5.24 4.26 3.77
C LEU A 74 -6.15 3.03 3.58
N LEU A 75 -7.34 3.01 4.19
CA LEU A 75 -8.33 1.94 4.05
C LEU A 75 -8.92 1.83 2.62
N THR A 76 -9.02 2.96 1.91
CA THR A 76 -9.55 2.97 0.53
C THR A 76 -8.48 2.53 -0.47
N ALA A 77 -7.26 3.02 -0.30
CA ALA A 77 -6.11 2.75 -1.17
C ALA A 77 -5.55 1.34 -0.98
N GLU A 78 -5.66 0.76 0.22
CA GLU A 78 -5.10 -0.56 0.57
C GLU A 78 -5.45 -1.64 -0.47
N ARG A 79 -6.74 -1.83 -0.79
CA ARG A 79 -7.16 -2.86 -1.75
C ARG A 79 -6.64 -2.60 -3.17
N THR A 80 -6.68 -1.35 -3.63
CA THR A 80 -6.23 -1.01 -4.99
C THR A 80 -4.71 -1.15 -5.11
N ALA A 81 -3.97 -0.61 -4.15
CA ALA A 81 -2.52 -0.60 -4.17
C ALA A 81 -1.93 -2.01 -3.97
N LEU A 82 -2.53 -2.82 -3.08
CA LEU A 82 -2.15 -4.23 -2.94
C LEU A 82 -2.46 -5.04 -4.21
N ASN A 83 -3.60 -4.81 -4.87
CA ASN A 83 -3.91 -5.48 -6.13
C ASN A 83 -2.90 -5.16 -7.24
N PHE A 84 -2.47 -3.90 -7.36
CA PHE A 84 -1.43 -3.53 -8.33
C PHE A 84 -0.09 -4.19 -8.01
N LEU A 85 0.32 -4.16 -6.74
CA LEU A 85 1.60 -4.71 -6.32
C LEU A 85 1.64 -6.24 -6.46
N GLN A 86 0.54 -6.93 -6.15
CA GLN A 86 0.38 -8.37 -6.36
C GLN A 86 0.38 -8.75 -7.84
N LEU A 87 -0.37 -8.03 -8.68
CA LEU A 87 -0.44 -8.29 -10.12
C LEU A 87 0.94 -8.11 -10.79
N LEU A 88 1.63 -7.01 -10.48
CA LEU A 88 2.93 -6.70 -11.09
C LEU A 88 4.05 -7.60 -10.55
N SER A 89 4.08 -7.89 -9.25
CA SER A 89 5.08 -8.80 -8.67
C SER A 89 4.88 -10.25 -9.09
N GLY A 90 3.62 -10.68 -9.28
CA GLY A 90 3.30 -12.00 -9.84
C GLY A 90 3.59 -12.14 -11.34
N THR A 91 3.78 -11.03 -12.06
CA THR A 91 4.25 -11.04 -13.47
C THR A 91 5.78 -11.01 -13.55
N ALA A 92 6.45 -10.48 -12.52
CA ALA A 92 7.90 -10.38 -12.45
C ALA A 92 8.58 -11.64 -11.88
N THR A 93 7.83 -12.49 -11.17
CA THR A 93 8.27 -13.76 -10.58
C THR A 93 7.99 -14.92 -11.53
#